data_AF-A0A7Y5HI19-F1
#
_entry.id   AF-A0A7Y5HI19-F1
#
_cell.length_a   1.000
_cell.length_b   1.000
_cell.length_c   1.000
_cell.angle_alpha   90.00
_cell.angle_beta   90.00
_cell.angle_gamma   90.00
#
_symmetry.space_group_name_H-M   'P 1'
#
loop_
_entity.id
_entity.type
_entity.pdbx_description
1 polymer ?
#
loop_
_entity_poly.entity_id
_entity_poly.type
_entity_poly.pdbx_seq_one_letter_code
_entity_poly.pdbx_strand_id
1 'polypeptide(L)'
;LVVAVEDALVPGSQACLAWRGPRPGEEGYAAFTVLASRLMVKSSLGPGAPSGRPRGVLLPLDDPGPAYLAGPLLEGEEPEAAIARLRGAAAAILDLPEADGRIATLVLAPLLATMKVPPAQAAQNPYGAAFGIGRRDQMGIDGPALAKEMAALTTEDLKRARVRWFSNPAAVVIDTEPGSLSSPPSGR
;
A
#
# COMPACT_ATOMS: atom_id res chain seq x y z
N LEU A 1 -11.56 8.41 6.73
CA LEU A 1 -11.21 7.34 5.77
C LEU A 1 -10.68 6.14 6.55
N VAL A 2 -11.57 5.39 7.19
CA VAL A 2 -11.30 3.95 7.37
C VAL A 2 -11.34 3.47 5.93
N VAL A 3 -10.19 3.18 5.33
CA VAL A 3 -10.20 2.32 4.15
C VAL A 3 -10.66 1.00 4.73
N ALA A 4 -11.98 0.81 4.75
CA ALA A 4 -12.54 -0.46 5.11
C ALA A 4 -11.85 -1.45 4.20
N VAL A 5 -11.15 -2.41 4.78
CA VAL A 5 -10.76 -3.64 4.10
C VAL A 5 -12.04 -4.49 3.91
N GLU A 6 -13.13 -3.83 3.51
CA GLU A 6 -14.47 -4.37 3.25
C GLU A 6 -14.86 -4.13 1.79
N ASP A 7 -13.92 -3.75 0.92
CA ASP A 7 -14.01 -4.26 -0.44
C ASP A 7 -13.63 -5.73 -0.34
N ALA A 8 -14.67 -6.52 -0.11
CA ALA A 8 -14.68 -7.97 -0.10
C ALA A 8 -13.74 -8.50 -1.18
N LEU A 9 -12.98 -9.54 -0.84
CA LEU A 9 -12.35 -10.41 -1.84
C LEU A 9 -13.41 -10.69 -2.91
N VAL A 10 -13.25 -10.07 -4.08
CA VAL A 10 -14.15 -10.30 -5.19
C VAL A 10 -13.97 -11.77 -5.52
N PRO A 11 -15.05 -12.59 -5.49
CA PRO A 11 -14.94 -14.00 -5.79
C PRO A 11 -14.20 -14.21 -7.12
N GLY A 12 -13.28 -15.17 -7.12
CA GLY A 12 -12.40 -15.43 -8.25
C GLY A 12 -10.92 -15.45 -7.87
N SER A 13 -10.09 -15.71 -8.87
CA SER A 13 -8.66 -15.86 -8.73
C SER A 13 -7.97 -14.49 -8.67
N GLN A 14 -7.09 -14.30 -7.69
CA GLN A 14 -6.29 -13.08 -7.54
C GLN A 14 -4.80 -13.38 -7.59
N ALA A 15 -4.07 -12.59 -8.36
CA ALA A 15 -2.62 -12.56 -8.35
C ALA A 15 -2.13 -11.46 -7.42
N CYS A 16 -1.06 -11.71 -6.68
CA CYS A 16 -0.47 -10.75 -5.75
C CYS A 16 1.06 -10.79 -5.82
N LEU A 17 1.65 -9.59 -5.81
CA LEU A 17 3.07 -9.38 -5.55
C LEU A 17 3.24 -8.73 -4.18
N ALA A 18 4.17 -9.24 -3.40
CA ALA A 18 4.51 -8.72 -2.07
C ALA A 18 6.00 -8.40 -1.99
N TRP A 19 6.33 -7.23 -1.45
CA TRP A 19 7.70 -6.83 -1.16
C TRP A 19 7.86 -6.63 0.33
N ARG A 20 8.98 -7.09 0.87
CA ARG A 20 9.38 -6.84 2.25
C ARG A 20 10.32 -5.65 2.28
N GLY A 21 9.89 -4.60 2.97
CA GLY A 21 10.66 -3.42 3.29
C GLY A 21 11.30 -3.47 4.69
N PRO A 22 12.02 -2.40 5.04
CA PRO A 22 12.57 -2.19 6.37
C PRO A 22 11.47 -1.86 7.39
N ARG A 23 11.78 -1.99 8.68
CA ARG A 23 10.89 -1.57 9.78
C ARG A 23 10.98 -0.06 10.03
N PRO A 24 10.00 0.56 10.68
CA PRO A 24 10.13 1.94 11.13
C PRO A 24 11.39 2.16 11.96
N GLY A 25 12.12 3.24 11.69
CA GLY A 25 13.40 3.57 12.33
C GLY A 25 14.62 2.86 11.73
N GLU A 26 14.45 1.87 10.84
CA GLU A 26 15.56 1.28 10.10
C GLU A 26 15.94 2.14 8.88
N GLU A 27 17.21 2.02 8.47
CA GLU A 27 17.73 2.72 7.30
C GLU A 27 16.90 2.40 6.03
N GLY A 28 16.47 3.45 5.34
CA GLY A 28 15.74 3.33 4.08
C GLY A 28 14.22 3.22 4.24
N TYR A 29 13.67 3.26 5.47
CA TYR A 29 12.23 3.25 5.71
C TYR A 29 11.48 4.39 5.01
N ALA A 30 12.02 5.61 5.05
CA ALA A 30 11.45 6.74 4.33
C ALA A 30 11.36 6.48 2.82
N ALA A 31 12.44 5.98 2.21
CA ALA A 31 12.48 5.70 0.77
C ALA A 31 11.56 4.55 0.37
N PHE A 32 11.50 3.49 1.16
CA PHE A 32 10.54 2.40 0.97
C PHE A 32 9.10 2.92 1.04
N THR A 33 8.79 3.74 2.05
CA THR A 33 7.46 4.31 2.27
C THR A 33 7.03 5.20 1.10
N VAL A 34 7.93 6.01 0.55
CA VAL A 34 7.64 6.82 -0.66
C VAL A 34 7.29 5.91 -1.85
N LEU A 35 8.10 4.88 -2.13
CA LEU A 35 7.84 3.96 -3.24
C LEU A 35 6.56 3.14 -3.06
N ALA A 36 6.27 2.67 -1.85
CA ALA A 36 5.04 1.95 -1.53
C ALA A 36 3.81 2.84 -1.65
N SER A 37 3.90 4.11 -1.22
CA SER A 37 2.81 5.07 -1.42
C SER A 37 2.56 5.36 -2.91
N ARG A 38 3.62 5.38 -3.72
CA ARG A 38 3.52 5.52 -5.18
C ARG A 38 2.78 4.35 -5.79
N LEU A 39 3.08 3.12 -5.40
CA LEU A 39 2.32 1.93 -5.82
C LEU A 39 0.83 2.12 -5.53
N MET A 40 0.48 2.46 -4.29
CA MET A 40 -0.90 2.67 -3.85
C MET A 40 -1.64 3.76 -4.64
N VAL A 41 -0.99 4.90 -4.87
CA VAL A 41 -1.59 6.05 -5.56
C VAL A 41 -1.72 5.78 -7.05
N LYS A 42 -0.64 5.36 -7.72
CA LYS A 42 -0.60 5.26 -9.18
C LYS A 42 -1.35 4.03 -9.70
N SER A 43 -1.44 2.96 -8.92
CA SER A 43 -2.31 1.83 -9.26
C SER A 43 -3.79 2.24 -9.34
N SER A 44 -4.16 3.29 -8.61
CA SER A 44 -5.55 3.74 -8.44
C SER A 44 -6.00 4.87 -9.40
N LEU A 45 -5.08 5.48 -10.17
CA LEU A 45 -5.33 6.75 -10.90
C LEU A 45 -5.42 6.63 -12.44
N GLY A 46 -5.54 5.44 -13.02
CA GLY A 46 -5.64 5.33 -14.48
C GLY A 46 -7.04 5.61 -15.03
N PRO A 47 -7.17 6.16 -16.27
CA PRO A 47 -8.46 6.58 -16.82
C PRO A 47 -9.47 5.43 -16.97
N GLY A 48 -10.71 5.65 -16.49
CA GLY A 48 -11.89 4.82 -16.76
C GLY A 48 -12.31 3.77 -15.72
N ALA A 49 -11.76 3.77 -14.50
CA ALA A 49 -11.77 2.65 -13.54
C ALA A 49 -13.08 1.82 -13.38
N PRO A 50 -13.16 0.62 -13.99
CA PRO A 50 -14.03 -0.48 -13.58
C PRO A 50 -13.22 -1.51 -12.75
N SER A 51 -13.91 -2.47 -12.13
CA SER A 51 -13.32 -3.67 -11.51
C SER A 51 -12.28 -4.33 -12.42
N GLY A 52 -11.06 -4.58 -11.94
CA GLY A 52 -10.05 -5.33 -12.72
C GLY A 52 -8.60 -4.84 -12.68
N ARG A 53 -8.31 -3.61 -12.22
CA ARG A 53 -6.92 -3.12 -12.15
C ARG A 53 -6.18 -3.57 -10.90
N PRO A 54 -4.84 -3.72 -10.98
CA PRO A 54 -4.01 -3.95 -9.80
C PRO A 54 -4.17 -2.81 -8.80
N ARG A 55 -4.16 -3.15 -7.51
CA ARG A 55 -4.25 -2.23 -6.39
C ARG A 55 -3.00 -2.36 -5.53
N GLY A 56 -2.28 -1.24 -5.39
CA GLY A 56 -1.19 -1.11 -4.45
C GLY A 56 -1.73 -0.95 -3.04
N VAL A 57 -1.16 -1.67 -2.08
CA VAL A 57 -1.56 -1.62 -0.67
C VAL A 57 -0.33 -1.42 0.19
N LEU A 58 -0.44 -0.47 1.12
CA LEU A 58 0.49 -0.24 2.22
C LEU A 58 -0.34 -0.05 3.49
N LEU A 59 -0.03 -0.80 4.55
CA LEU A 59 -0.72 -0.75 5.84
C LEU A 59 0.26 -0.31 6.94
N PRO A 60 0.69 0.97 6.93
CA PRO A 60 1.86 1.41 7.67
C PRO A 60 1.69 1.40 9.20
N LEU A 61 0.49 1.11 9.70
CA LEU A 61 0.16 1.00 11.12
C LEU A 61 -0.26 -0.41 11.57
N ASP A 62 -0.51 -1.33 10.64
CA ASP A 62 -0.88 -2.72 10.93
C ASP A 62 0.35 -3.61 10.76
N ASP A 63 0.95 -3.55 9.57
CA ASP A 63 2.20 -4.19 9.22
C ASP A 63 3.04 -3.22 8.37
N PRO A 64 4.00 -2.49 8.97
CA PRO A 64 4.74 -1.44 8.28
C PRO A 64 5.83 -1.98 7.35
N GLY A 65 6.13 -3.27 7.44
CA GLY A 65 7.19 -3.92 6.66
C GLY A 65 6.82 -4.20 5.21
N PRO A 66 5.61 -4.70 4.89
CA PRO A 66 5.28 -5.08 3.52
C PRO A 66 4.53 -4.02 2.72
N ALA A 67 4.73 -4.08 1.41
CA ALA A 67 3.90 -3.44 0.40
C ALA A 67 3.43 -4.49 -0.61
N TYR A 68 2.22 -4.33 -1.13
CA TYR A 68 1.60 -5.29 -2.04
C TYR A 68 1.08 -4.63 -3.30
N LEU A 69 1.02 -5.41 -4.38
CA LEU A 69 0.28 -5.08 -5.60
C LEU A 69 -0.54 -6.31 -5.98
N ALA A 70 -1.86 -6.23 -5.87
CA ALA A 70 -2.76 -7.35 -6.14
C ALA A 70 -3.79 -6.99 -7.19
N GLY A 71 -4.20 -7.95 -8.02
CA GLY A 71 -5.28 -7.76 -8.99
C GLY A 71 -5.90 -9.09 -9.39
N PRO A 72 -7.12 -9.08 -9.95
CA PRO A 72 -7.74 -10.30 -10.42
C PRO A 72 -6.99 -10.88 -11.62
N LEU A 73 -7.10 -12.20 -11.80
CA LEU A 73 -6.82 -12.84 -13.08
C LEU A 73 -7.87 -12.40 -14.10
N LEU A 74 -7.44 -12.17 -15.33
CA LEU A 74 -8.35 -11.91 -16.45
C LEU A 74 -8.96 -13.24 -16.95
N GLU A 75 -10.07 -13.17 -17.67
CA GLU A 75 -10.71 -14.36 -18.25
C GLU A 75 -9.73 -15.11 -19.17
N GLY A 76 -9.49 -16.39 -18.88
CA GLY A 76 -8.54 -17.23 -19.61
C GLY A 76 -7.06 -16.88 -19.42
N GLU A 77 -6.73 -15.98 -18.48
CA GLU A 77 -5.35 -15.65 -18.15
C GLU A 77 -4.74 -16.71 -17.23
N GLU A 78 -3.63 -17.30 -17.66
CA GLU A 78 -2.85 -18.23 -16.83
C GLU A 78 -2.22 -17.51 -15.63
N PRO A 79 -2.09 -18.17 -14.46
CA PRO A 79 -1.49 -17.61 -13.25
C PRO A 79 -0.14 -16.89 -13.49
N GLU A 80 0.77 -17.50 -14.24
CA GLU A 80 2.09 -16.95 -14.55
C GLU A 80 1.99 -15.68 -15.40
N ALA A 81 1.02 -15.62 -16.32
CA ALA A 81 0.77 -14.45 -17.14
C ALA A 81 0.26 -13.27 -16.30
N ALA A 82 -0.63 -13.55 -15.34
CA ALA A 82 -1.11 -12.55 -14.39
C ALA A 82 0.03 -11.98 -13.53
N ILE A 83 0.91 -12.86 -13.01
CA ILE A 83 2.09 -12.44 -12.24
C ILE A 83 3.05 -11.60 -13.09
N ALA A 84 3.29 -11.99 -14.35
CA ALA A 84 4.13 -11.22 -15.28
C ALA A 84 3.53 -9.84 -15.58
N ARG A 85 2.21 -9.75 -15.79
CA ARG A 85 1.47 -8.49 -15.97
C ARG A 85 1.61 -7.59 -14.74
N LEU A 86 1.44 -8.13 -13.53
CA LEU A 86 1.64 -7.38 -12.29
C LEU A 86 3.09 -6.88 -12.14
N ARG A 87 4.08 -7.69 -12.50
CA ARG A 87 5.50 -7.28 -12.47
C ARG A 87 5.76 -6.14 -13.44
N GLY A 88 5.21 -6.21 -14.64
CA GLY A 88 5.28 -5.12 -15.63
C GLY A 88 4.64 -3.83 -15.12
N ALA A 89 3.45 -3.93 -14.52
CA ALA A 89 2.76 -2.78 -13.92
C ALA A 89 3.56 -2.17 -12.75
N ALA A 90 4.08 -3.00 -11.84
CA ALA A 90 4.91 -2.55 -10.73
C ALA A 90 6.18 -1.85 -11.22
N ALA A 91 6.87 -2.42 -12.21
CA ALA A 91 8.06 -1.83 -12.81
C ALA A 91 7.74 -0.46 -13.43
N ALA A 92 6.67 -0.35 -14.22
CA ALA A 92 6.26 0.91 -14.84
C ALA A 92 5.91 1.99 -13.81
N ILE A 93 5.24 1.62 -12.72
CA ILE A 93 4.91 2.57 -11.63
C ILE A 93 6.18 3.03 -10.90
N LEU A 94 7.13 2.11 -10.65
CA LEU A 94 8.33 2.37 -9.86
C LEU A 94 9.47 3.05 -10.64
N ASP A 95 9.42 3.08 -11.98
CA ASP A 95 10.50 3.58 -12.85
C ASP A 95 10.42 5.09 -13.20
N LEU A 96 9.55 5.85 -12.53
CA LEU A 96 9.37 7.28 -12.84
C LEU A 96 10.46 8.17 -12.20
N PRO A 97 10.92 9.22 -12.92
CA PRO A 97 12.09 10.03 -12.53
C PRO A 97 11.82 11.02 -11.38
N GLU A 98 10.55 11.28 -11.06
CA GLU A 98 10.16 12.28 -10.08
C GLU A 98 10.40 11.80 -8.63
N ALA A 99 10.72 12.72 -7.73
CA ALA A 99 10.74 12.44 -6.30
C ALA A 99 9.35 12.75 -5.71
N ASP A 100 8.59 11.70 -5.34
CA ASP A 100 7.20 11.83 -4.85
C ASP A 100 7.08 12.04 -3.34
N GLY A 101 8.15 12.45 -2.64
CA GLY A 101 8.15 12.60 -1.18
C GLY A 101 7.00 13.47 -0.65
N ARG A 102 6.61 14.51 -1.40
CA ARG A 102 5.46 15.37 -1.06
C ARG A 102 4.11 14.65 -1.20
N ILE A 103 3.93 13.84 -2.25
CA ILE A 103 2.70 13.08 -2.45
C ILE A 103 2.56 12.02 -1.36
N ALA A 104 3.66 11.31 -1.05
CA ALA A 104 3.70 10.34 0.05
C ALA A 104 3.31 11.00 1.38
N THR A 105 3.87 12.19 1.68
CA THR A 105 3.55 12.97 2.88
C THR A 105 2.06 13.28 2.98
N LEU A 106 1.43 13.69 1.88
CA LEU A 106 0.01 14.03 1.86
C LEU A 106 -0.88 12.80 2.04
N VAL A 107 -0.59 11.74 1.29
CA VAL A 107 -1.42 10.53 1.25
C VAL A 107 -1.33 9.74 2.56
N LEU A 108 -0.17 9.75 3.21
CA LEU A 108 0.06 9.04 4.46
C LEU A 108 -0.26 9.88 5.71
N ALA A 109 -0.55 11.17 5.56
CA ALA A 109 -0.86 12.09 6.66
C ALA A 109 -1.88 11.55 7.67
N PRO A 110 -3.02 10.95 7.26
CA PRO A 110 -4.01 10.47 8.21
C PRO A 110 -3.52 9.31 9.08
N LEU A 111 -2.54 8.54 8.59
CA LEU A 111 -2.03 7.34 9.23
C LEU A 111 -0.73 7.65 10.01
N LEU A 112 0.21 8.30 9.36
CA LEU A 112 1.56 8.51 9.87
C LEU A 112 1.79 9.88 10.51
N ALA A 113 0.80 10.78 10.51
CA ALA A 113 0.95 12.16 11.00
C ALA A 113 2.14 12.92 10.37
N THR A 114 2.42 12.62 9.11
CA THR A 114 3.46 13.27 8.29
C THR A 114 3.15 14.73 7.98
N MET A 115 1.91 15.16 8.19
CA MET A 115 1.52 16.56 8.29
C MET A 115 0.35 16.72 9.27
N LYS A 116 0.11 17.95 9.69
CA LYS A 116 -1.03 18.26 10.56
C LYS A 116 -2.35 18.01 9.82
N VAL A 117 -3.12 17.04 10.31
CA VAL A 117 -4.49 16.80 9.85
C VAL A 117 -5.42 17.85 10.47
N PRO A 118 -6.23 18.58 9.69
CA PRO A 118 -7.18 19.54 10.24
C PRO A 118 -8.17 18.88 11.22
N PRO A 119 -8.51 19.53 12.35
CA PRO A 119 -9.45 18.96 13.33
C PRO A 119 -10.80 18.55 12.73
N ALA A 120 -11.31 19.31 11.77
CA ALA A 120 -12.55 18.98 11.07
C ALA A 120 -12.46 17.65 10.31
N GLN A 121 -11.30 17.33 9.71
CA GLN A 121 -11.08 16.07 9.01
C GLN A 121 -10.88 14.91 10.00
N ALA A 122 -10.20 15.15 11.12
CA ALA A 122 -10.09 14.16 12.19
C ALA A 122 -11.47 13.84 12.82
N ALA A 123 -12.34 14.84 12.94
CA ALA A 123 -13.70 14.67 13.46
C ALA A 123 -14.61 13.80 12.58
N GLN A 124 -14.31 13.67 11.27
CA GLN A 124 -15.03 12.75 10.39
C GLN A 124 -14.72 11.28 10.67
N ASN A 125 -13.61 10.97 11.35
CA ASN A 125 -13.22 9.62 11.72
C ASN A 125 -12.40 9.62 13.04
N PRO A 126 -13.06 9.85 14.20
CA PRO A 126 -12.37 9.98 15.47
C PRO A 126 -11.67 8.67 15.88
N TYR A 127 -12.25 7.51 15.53
CA TYR A 127 -11.62 6.21 15.75
C TYR A 127 -10.29 6.10 14.99
N GLY A 128 -10.28 6.38 13.68
CA GLY A 128 -9.05 6.30 12.88
C GLY A 128 -7.97 7.27 13.35
N ALA A 129 -8.35 8.47 13.79
CA ALA A 129 -7.42 9.44 14.36
C ALA A 129 -6.80 8.92 15.67
N ALA A 130 -7.62 8.39 16.60
CA ALA A 130 -7.15 7.83 17.86
C ALA A 130 -6.29 6.57 17.65
N PHE A 131 -6.72 5.66 16.77
CA PHE A 131 -5.97 4.48 16.37
C PHE A 131 -4.60 4.85 15.82
N GLY A 132 -4.55 5.82 14.90
CA GLY A 132 -3.30 6.31 14.33
C GLY A 132 -2.34 6.86 15.38
N ILE A 133 -2.84 7.63 16.36
CA ILE A 133 -2.01 8.14 17.47
C ILE A 133 -1.42 6.98 18.27
N GLY A 134 -2.26 6.04 18.73
CA GLY A 134 -1.81 4.92 19.56
C GLY A 134 -0.83 3.99 18.83
N ARG A 135 -1.09 3.64 17.57
CA ARG A 135 -0.21 2.73 16.81
C ARG A 135 1.14 3.34 16.48
N ARG A 136 1.19 4.64 16.13
CA ARG A 136 2.48 5.31 15.91
C ARG A 136 3.33 5.33 17.16
N ASP A 137 2.73 5.64 18.32
CA ASP A 137 3.42 5.64 19.60
C ASP A 137 3.98 4.24 19.93
N GLN A 138 3.17 3.20 19.78
CA GLN A 138 3.61 1.80 19.96
C GLN A 138 4.76 1.39 19.03
N MET A 139 4.80 1.92 17.82
CA MET A 139 5.83 1.61 16.82
C MET A 139 7.04 2.55 16.88
N GLY A 140 7.01 3.59 17.72
CA GLY A 140 8.06 4.61 17.76
C GLY A 140 8.14 5.46 16.49
N ILE A 141 7.04 5.66 15.76
CA ILE A 141 7.00 6.45 14.53
C ILE A 141 6.85 7.93 14.85
N ASP A 142 7.91 8.72 14.60
CA ASP A 142 7.85 10.18 14.54
C ASP A 142 7.44 10.62 13.12
N GLY A 143 6.15 10.94 12.96
CA GLY A 143 5.56 11.40 11.70
C GLY A 143 6.25 12.62 11.09
N PRO A 144 6.41 13.73 11.84
CA PRO A 144 7.16 14.90 11.39
C PRO A 144 8.60 14.61 10.97
N ALA A 145 9.34 13.78 11.73
CA ALA A 145 10.70 13.39 11.35
C ALA A 145 10.70 12.57 10.04
N LEU A 146 9.80 11.58 9.92
CA LEU A 146 9.63 10.78 8.72
C LEU A 146 9.28 11.65 7.50
N ALA A 147 8.40 12.64 7.65
CA ALA A 147 8.06 13.57 6.59
C ALA A 147 9.26 14.38 6.10
N LYS A 148 10.10 14.83 7.03
CA LYS A 148 11.35 15.54 6.71
C LYS A 148 12.31 14.64 5.96
N GLU A 149 12.48 13.39 6.39
CA GLU A 149 13.30 12.41 5.69
C GLU A 149 12.78 12.15 4.27
N MET A 150 11.47 11.89 4.12
CA MET A 150 10.86 11.66 2.81
C MET A 150 11.04 12.86 1.86
N ALA A 151 10.95 14.09 2.39
CA ALA A 151 11.13 15.31 1.60
C ALA A 151 12.60 15.55 1.19
N ALA A 152 13.56 14.99 1.91
CA ALA A 152 14.99 15.12 1.62
C ALA A 152 15.52 14.08 0.61
N LEU A 153 14.72 13.07 0.26
CA LEU A 153 15.12 12.01 -0.66
C LEU A 153 15.36 12.54 -2.08
N THR A 154 16.45 12.07 -2.68
CA THR A 154 16.77 12.31 -4.08
C THR A 154 16.24 11.19 -4.98
N THR A 155 16.20 11.42 -6.29
CA THR A 155 15.89 10.37 -7.28
C THR A 155 16.85 9.18 -7.16
N GLU A 156 18.13 9.41 -6.85
CA GLU A 156 19.11 8.33 -6.69
C GLU A 156 18.88 7.50 -5.42
N ASP A 157 18.42 8.11 -4.33
CA ASP A 157 17.99 7.37 -3.14
C ASP A 157 16.83 6.44 -3.45
N LEU A 158 15.84 6.93 -4.21
CA LEU A 158 14.67 6.14 -4.61
C LEU A 158 15.04 5.01 -5.58
N LYS A 159 15.97 5.24 -6.52
CA LYS A 159 16.50 4.18 -7.39
C LYS A 159 17.20 3.08 -6.58
N ARG A 160 18.06 3.45 -5.62
CA ARG A 160 18.71 2.48 -4.73
C ARG A 160 17.70 1.72 -3.89
N ALA A 161 16.71 2.40 -3.32
CA ALA A 161 15.65 1.78 -2.52
C ALA A 161 14.79 0.83 -3.37
N ARG A 162 14.47 1.18 -4.61
CA ARG A 162 13.76 0.28 -5.55
C ARG A 162 14.55 -1.00 -5.78
N VAL A 163 15.85 -0.89 -6.06
CA VAL A 163 16.69 -2.09 -6.26
C VAL A 163 16.76 -2.91 -4.97
N ARG A 164 16.94 -2.27 -3.81
CA ARG A 164 17.09 -2.95 -2.53
C ARG A 164 15.83 -3.68 -2.08
N TRP A 165 14.66 -3.07 -2.23
CA TRP A 165 13.41 -3.55 -1.62
C TRP A 165 12.36 -4.04 -2.61
N PHE A 166 12.42 -3.59 -3.88
CA PHE A 166 11.39 -3.88 -4.89
C PHE A 166 11.83 -4.79 -6.04
N SER A 167 13.08 -5.27 -6.05
CA SER A 167 13.62 -6.09 -7.14
C SER A 167 13.12 -7.54 -7.16
N ASN A 168 12.78 -8.10 -6.00
CA ASN A 168 12.40 -9.51 -5.87
C ASN A 168 11.10 -9.68 -5.06
N PRO A 169 9.92 -9.48 -5.68
CA PRO A 169 8.65 -9.75 -5.00
C PRO A 169 8.43 -11.24 -4.78
N ALA A 170 7.87 -11.58 -3.62
CA ALA A 170 7.13 -12.83 -3.48
C ALA A 170 5.85 -12.74 -4.33
N ALA A 171 5.49 -13.84 -4.99
CA ALA A 171 4.37 -13.90 -5.92
C ALA A 171 3.45 -15.06 -5.51
N VAL A 172 2.13 -14.80 -5.50
CA VAL A 172 1.13 -15.82 -5.19
C VAL A 172 -0.11 -15.60 -6.03
N VAL A 173 -0.80 -16.69 -6.37
CA VAL A 173 -2.16 -16.68 -6.91
C VAL A 173 -3.08 -17.38 -5.91
N ILE A 174 -4.20 -16.76 -5.59
CA ILE A 174 -5.17 -17.24 -4.61
C ILE A 174 -6.51 -17.36 -5.31
N ASP A 175 -7.08 -18.56 -5.31
CA ASP A 175 -8.43 -18.80 -5.75
C ASP A 175 -9.39 -18.60 -4.59
N THR A 176 -10.31 -17.64 -4.71
CA THR A 176 -11.40 -17.49 -3.74
C THR A 176 -12.67 -18.09 -4.32
N GLU A 177 -13.06 -19.26 -3.82
CA GLU A 177 -14.35 -19.86 -4.18
C GLU A 177 -15.49 -18.95 -3.70
N PRO A 178 -16.50 -18.68 -4.54
CA PRO A 178 -17.73 -18.02 -4.10
C PRO A 178 -18.50 -18.94 -3.16
N GLY A 179 -18.17 -18.96 -1.86
CA GLY A 179 -18.93 -19.75 -0.88
C GLY A 179 -18.33 -20.00 0.51
N SER A 180 -17.05 -19.69 0.79
CA SER A 180 -16.44 -20.11 2.06
C SER A 180 -16.64 -19.17 3.26
N LEU A 181 -17.27 -18.00 3.07
CA LEU A 181 -17.75 -17.18 4.19
C LEU A 181 -19.07 -17.78 4.70
N SER A 182 -18.97 -18.88 5.45
CA SER A 182 -20.09 -19.48 6.18
C SER A 182 -20.86 -18.37 6.90
N SER A 183 -22.16 -18.24 6.61
CA SER A 183 -23.05 -17.33 7.33
C SER A 183 -22.87 -17.53 8.84
N PRO A 184 -22.85 -16.45 9.65
CA PRO A 184 -22.83 -16.61 11.10
C PRO A 184 -24.01 -17.51 11.50
N PRO A 185 -23.82 -18.46 12.43
CA PRO A 185 -24.90 -19.34 12.85
C PRO A 185 -26.06 -18.48 13.34
N SER A 186 -27.22 -18.64 12.72
CA SER A 186 -28.48 -18.02 13.15
C SER A 186 -28.93 -18.67 14.46
N GLY A 187 -28.28 -18.30 15.55
CA GLY A 187 -28.73 -18.61 16.90
C GLY A 187 -30.01 -17.83 17.20
N ARG A 188 -31.12 -18.56 17.30
CA ARG A 188 -32.34 -18.11 17.99
C ARG A 188 -32.19 -18.26 19.50
#